data_AF-A0A522F182-F1
#
_entry.id   AF-A0A522F182-F1
#
_cell.length_a   1.000
_cell.length_b   1.000
_cell.length_c   1.000
_cell.angle_alpha   90.00
_cell.angle_beta   90.00
_cell.angle_gamma   90.00
#
_symmetry.space_group_name_H-M   'P 1'
#
loop_
_entity.id
_entity.type
_entity.pdbx_description
1 polymer ?
#
loop_
_entity_poly.entity_id
_entity_poly.type
_entity_poly.pdbx_seq_one_letter_code
_entity_poly.pdbx_strand_id
1 'polypeptide(L)'
;MPFLTVRVSDFDKTLTKEHTFGRAKFYNPQNNTKEGLESIVRHDAENIFAVATHNPNPEYILDYLLPLLKLTREDIIKKVLHAYPTHTITAYYLKNSPHPLLISTVDRQEHRNKGKKIALEDLLKHLPPCDEHIFYDDDPLNIIDACALPQFVVHQVTRTDASFKIDYKQTLISYLFFCKARREEDIREYNGWGSFLSFNLFGFSRTAEIKAADALIEALKSDTPLDRTHIAALSQGRLGTFICQWQLEYGLRWLDLVTVVSPSQNFIHTL
;
A
#
# COMPACT_ATOMS: atom_id res chain seq x y z
N MET A 1 18.28 19.97 7.83
CA MET A 1 16.87 20.03 8.27
C MET A 1 16.58 18.71 8.96
N PRO A 2 15.69 18.65 9.97
CA PRO A 2 15.27 17.37 10.55
C PRO A 2 14.65 16.49 9.46
N PHE A 3 14.88 15.18 9.55
CA PHE A 3 14.29 14.19 8.64
C PHE A 3 12.79 14.08 8.94
N LEU A 4 11.94 14.31 7.95
CA LEU A 4 10.49 14.38 8.13
C LEU A 4 9.80 13.23 7.39
N THR A 5 9.12 12.35 8.15
CA THR A 5 8.34 11.25 7.58
C THR A 5 6.85 11.57 7.61
N VAL A 6 6.15 11.34 6.51
CA VAL A 6 4.68 11.29 6.48
C VAL A 6 4.18 9.84 6.43
N ARG A 7 3.24 9.51 7.31
CA ARG A 7 2.54 8.23 7.34
C ARG A 7 1.07 8.47 7.08
N VAL A 8 0.59 7.94 5.97
CA VAL A 8 -0.83 7.98 5.60
C VAL A 8 -1.42 6.59 5.82
N SER A 9 -2.56 6.50 6.48
CA SER A 9 -3.25 5.24 6.71
C SER A 9 -4.68 5.30 6.18
N ASP A 10 -5.19 4.21 5.63
CA ASP A 10 -6.64 3.99 5.65
C ASP A 10 -7.14 3.84 7.10
N PHE A 11 -8.44 3.97 7.30
CA PHE A 11 -9.07 3.89 8.60
C PHE A 11 -9.70 2.53 8.89
N ASP A 12 -10.72 2.16 8.11
CA ASP A 12 -11.52 0.97 8.38
C ASP A 12 -10.70 -0.30 8.16
N LYS A 13 -10.62 -1.19 9.15
CA LYS A 13 -9.83 -2.44 9.09
C LYS A 13 -8.32 -2.28 8.89
N THR A 14 -7.84 -1.04 8.78
CA THR A 14 -6.42 -0.70 8.85
C THR A 14 -6.06 -0.23 10.27
N LEU A 15 -6.68 0.85 10.76
CA LEU A 15 -6.56 1.33 12.14
C LEU A 15 -7.63 0.72 13.06
N THR A 16 -8.80 0.39 12.51
CA THR A 16 -9.88 -0.23 13.29
C THR A 16 -9.90 -1.75 13.14
N LYS A 17 -10.51 -2.47 14.08
CA LYS A 17 -10.72 -3.93 14.00
C LYS A 17 -11.84 -4.25 13.00
N GLU A 18 -12.91 -3.47 13.05
CA GLU A 18 -14.12 -3.65 12.23
C GLU A 18 -14.36 -2.47 11.30
N HIS A 19 -15.04 -2.74 10.19
CA HIS A 19 -15.46 -1.72 9.23
C HIS A 19 -16.66 -0.92 9.76
N THR A 20 -16.48 0.39 9.88
CA THR A 20 -17.39 1.30 10.57
C THR A 20 -18.33 2.06 9.64
N PHE A 21 -18.07 2.13 8.33
CA PHE A 21 -18.96 2.82 7.40
C PHE A 21 -20.40 2.24 7.44
N GLY A 22 -21.37 3.13 7.67
CA GLY A 22 -22.79 2.78 7.87
C GLY A 22 -23.12 2.18 9.25
N ARG A 23 -22.12 1.94 10.10
CA ARG A 23 -22.24 1.25 11.40
C ARG A 23 -21.57 2.00 12.56
N ALA A 24 -21.18 3.26 12.36
CA ALA A 24 -20.43 4.07 13.32
C ALA A 24 -21.01 4.09 14.74
N LYS A 25 -22.34 4.01 14.89
CA LYS A 25 -23.02 3.98 16.20
C LYS A 25 -22.69 2.76 17.09
N PHE A 26 -22.13 1.69 16.51
CA PHE A 26 -21.81 0.46 17.24
C PHE A 26 -20.35 0.38 17.69
N TYR A 27 -19.50 1.29 17.19
CA TYR A 27 -18.06 1.21 17.35
C TYR A 27 -17.50 2.54 17.82
N ASN A 28 -16.57 2.48 18.77
CA ASN A 28 -15.87 3.62 19.32
C ASN A 28 -14.38 3.30 19.51
N PRO A 29 -13.55 4.31 19.83
CA PRO A 29 -12.11 4.09 20.00
C PRO A 29 -11.77 3.01 21.02
N GLN A 30 -12.58 2.84 22.07
CA GLN A 30 -12.31 1.90 23.16
C GLN A 30 -12.52 0.44 22.76
N ASN A 31 -13.46 0.16 21.85
CA ASN A 31 -13.82 -1.21 21.48
C ASN A 31 -13.35 -1.64 20.08
N ASN A 32 -12.92 -0.70 19.23
CA ASN A 32 -12.67 -0.98 17.82
C ASN A 32 -11.30 -0.52 17.30
N THR A 33 -10.39 -0.01 18.14
CA THR A 33 -9.03 0.37 17.73
C THR A 33 -8.09 -0.84 17.74
N LYS A 34 -7.28 -1.04 16.69
CA LYS A 34 -6.26 -2.10 16.71
C LYS A 34 -5.15 -1.80 17.72
N GLU A 35 -4.58 -2.86 18.28
CA GLU A 35 -3.42 -2.76 19.17
C GLU A 35 -2.11 -2.53 18.39
N GLY A 36 -1.08 -1.95 19.03
CA GLY A 36 0.26 -1.80 18.43
C GLY A 36 0.42 -0.61 17.49
N LEU A 37 -0.55 0.31 17.47
CA LEU A 37 -0.56 1.50 16.62
C LEU A 37 0.40 2.61 17.09
N GLU A 38 0.94 2.53 18.31
CA GLU A 38 1.75 3.59 18.94
C GLU A 38 3.04 3.90 18.18
N SER A 39 3.56 2.91 17.44
CA SER A 39 4.76 3.07 16.61
C SER A 39 4.49 3.76 15.27
N ILE A 40 3.23 3.74 14.80
CA ILE A 40 2.83 4.23 13.48
C ILE A 40 2.10 5.57 13.58
N VAL A 41 1.19 5.70 14.55
CA VAL A 41 0.35 6.88 14.75
C VAL A 41 1.11 7.90 15.60
N ARG A 42 2.00 8.65 14.92
CA ARG A 42 2.82 9.72 15.51
C ARG A 42 2.63 11.02 14.74
N HIS A 43 2.34 12.09 15.46
CA HIS A 43 2.16 13.42 14.87
C HIS A 43 2.94 14.45 15.71
N ASP A 44 4.17 14.75 15.30
CA ASP A 44 5.13 15.61 15.98
C ASP A 44 5.99 16.39 14.95
N ALA A 45 7.10 17.01 15.39
CA ALA A 45 7.95 17.82 14.51
C ALA A 45 8.72 17.03 13.44
N GLU A 46 8.84 15.70 13.60
CA GLU A 46 9.57 14.81 12.69
C GLU A 46 8.65 13.78 12.02
N ASN A 47 7.38 13.70 12.45
CA ASN A 47 6.42 12.70 11.99
C ASN A 47 5.07 13.36 11.72
N ILE A 48 4.55 13.19 10.51
CA ILE A 48 3.20 13.63 10.16
C ILE A 48 2.33 12.40 9.96
N PHE A 49 1.36 12.20 10.85
CA PHE A 49 0.27 11.24 10.60
C PHE A 49 -0.86 11.89 9.82
N ALA A 50 -1.42 11.15 8.85
CA ALA A 50 -2.61 11.52 8.09
C ALA A 50 -3.47 10.28 7.78
N VAL A 51 -4.74 10.51 7.45
CA VAL A 51 -5.67 9.44 7.07
C VAL A 51 -6.21 9.69 5.67
N ALA A 52 -6.34 8.63 4.87
CA ALA A 52 -7.04 8.64 3.58
C ALA A 52 -8.04 7.48 3.52
N THR A 53 -9.34 7.76 3.63
CA THR A 53 -10.33 6.71 3.81
C THR A 53 -11.66 6.96 3.10
N HIS A 54 -12.45 5.89 2.92
CA HIS A 54 -13.82 5.94 2.39
C HIS A 54 -14.87 6.23 3.47
N ASN A 55 -14.49 6.31 4.74
CA ASN A 55 -15.40 6.78 5.77
C ASN A 55 -15.63 8.30 5.59
N PRO A 56 -16.88 8.76 5.38
CA PRO A 56 -17.18 10.14 5.01
C PRO A 56 -17.17 11.10 6.21
N ASN A 57 -16.98 10.59 7.44
CA ASN A 57 -17.07 11.39 8.64
C ASN A 57 -15.68 11.64 9.25
N PRO A 58 -15.03 12.78 8.95
CA PRO A 58 -13.71 13.09 9.51
C PRO A 58 -13.74 13.28 11.02
N GLU A 59 -14.87 13.73 11.60
CA GLU A 59 -15.00 13.89 13.05
C GLU A 59 -14.99 12.53 13.77
N TYR A 60 -15.61 11.52 13.18
CA TYR A 60 -15.60 10.15 13.72
C TYR A 60 -14.21 9.54 13.68
N ILE A 61 -13.47 9.74 12.59
CA ILE A 61 -12.08 9.29 12.47
C ILE A 61 -11.20 10.00 13.51
N LEU A 62 -11.39 11.32 13.66
CA LEU A 62 -10.65 12.12 14.63
C LEU A 62 -10.84 11.64 16.07
N ASP A 63 -12.02 11.15 16.45
CA ASP A 63 -12.24 10.56 17.78
C ASP A 63 -11.35 9.34 18.06
N TYR A 64 -10.94 8.59 17.03
CA TYR A 64 -9.97 7.49 17.17
C TYR A 64 -8.53 8.00 17.23
N LEU A 65 -8.20 9.04 16.46
CA LEU A 65 -6.83 9.55 16.38
C LEU A 65 -6.40 10.30 17.64
N LEU A 66 -7.31 11.07 18.27
CA LEU A 66 -6.97 11.90 19.43
C LEU A 66 -6.41 11.06 20.60
N PRO A 67 -7.07 9.98 21.08
CA PRO A 67 -6.51 9.14 22.14
C PRO A 67 -5.17 8.49 21.75
N LEU A 68 -5.02 8.05 20.49
CA LEU A 68 -3.78 7.44 19.99
C LEU A 68 -2.60 8.43 20.03
N LEU A 69 -2.88 9.70 19.73
CA LEU A 69 -1.91 10.79 19.79
C LEU A 69 -1.76 11.39 21.20
N LYS A 70 -2.50 10.88 22.20
CA LYS A 70 -2.58 11.42 23.57
C LYS A 70 -3.05 12.89 23.60
N LEU A 71 -3.97 13.23 22.72
CA LEU A 71 -4.58 14.54 22.55
C LEU A 71 -6.07 14.51 22.88
N THR A 72 -6.64 15.69 23.04
CA THR A 72 -8.06 15.92 23.27
C THR A 72 -8.61 16.92 22.26
N ARG A 73 -9.94 17.10 22.25
CA ARG A 73 -10.60 18.10 21.40
C ARG A 73 -10.14 19.53 21.71
N GLU A 74 -9.72 19.79 22.95
CA GLU A 74 -9.22 21.10 23.36
C GLU A 74 -7.87 21.45 22.74
N ASP A 75 -7.14 20.45 22.23
CA ASP A 75 -5.87 20.65 21.55
C ASP A 75 -6.04 21.15 20.11
N ILE A 76 -7.27 21.16 19.58
CA ILE A 76 -7.55 21.64 18.23
C ILE A 76 -7.80 23.15 18.27
N ILE A 77 -6.93 23.92 17.60
CA ILE A 77 -7.04 25.38 17.50
C ILE A 77 -7.95 25.78 16.35
N LYS A 78 -7.86 25.06 15.23
CA LYS A 78 -8.55 25.43 13.99
C LYS A 78 -8.84 24.20 13.14
N LYS A 79 -9.98 24.23 12.46
CA LYS A 79 -10.35 23.28 11.39
C LYS A 79 -10.45 24.03 10.07
N VAL A 80 -9.87 23.47 9.00
CA VAL A 80 -9.99 23.97 7.63
C VAL A 80 -10.44 22.83 6.73
N LEU A 81 -11.33 23.14 5.78
CA LEU A 81 -11.86 22.18 4.83
C LEU A 81 -11.36 22.53 3.43
N HIS A 82 -10.86 21.52 2.71
CA HIS A 82 -10.47 21.61 1.31
C HIS A 82 -11.28 20.60 0.51
N ALA A 83 -12.25 21.09 -0.26
CA ALA A 83 -13.11 20.27 -1.10
C ALA A 83 -12.46 20.07 -2.48
N TYR A 84 -12.44 18.82 -2.94
CA TYR A 84 -12.02 18.41 -4.27
C TYR A 84 -13.19 17.71 -4.97
N PRO A 85 -13.14 17.50 -6.30
CA PRO A 85 -14.20 16.79 -7.01
C PRO A 85 -14.45 15.38 -6.46
N THR A 86 -13.42 14.69 -5.99
CA THR A 86 -13.47 13.25 -5.68
C THR A 86 -13.33 12.91 -4.19
N HIS A 87 -12.98 13.90 -3.37
CA HIS A 87 -12.69 13.73 -1.95
C HIS A 87 -12.69 15.08 -1.21
N THR A 88 -12.58 15.05 0.10
CA THR A 88 -12.43 16.24 0.93
C THR A 88 -11.31 16.03 1.92
N ILE A 89 -10.42 17.01 2.05
CA ILE A 89 -9.36 17.02 3.05
C ILE A 89 -9.78 17.95 4.19
N THR A 90 -9.86 17.41 5.40
CA THR A 90 -10.04 18.19 6.61
C THR A 90 -8.70 18.33 7.32
N ALA A 91 -8.24 19.56 7.51
CA ALA A 91 -7.03 19.89 8.23
C ALA A 91 -7.37 20.36 9.64
N TYR A 92 -6.86 19.66 10.65
CA TYR A 92 -6.96 20.01 12.06
C TYR A 92 -5.62 20.57 12.55
N TYR A 93 -5.59 21.84 12.92
CA TYR A 93 -4.40 22.49 13.46
C TYR A 93 -4.36 22.30 14.96
N LEU A 94 -3.30 21.69 15.46
CA LEU A 94 -3.14 21.30 16.85
C LEU A 94 -2.27 22.31 17.61
N LYS A 95 -2.53 22.46 18.92
CA LYS A 95 -1.63 23.16 19.83
C LYS A 95 -0.26 22.47 19.80
N ASN A 96 0.81 23.27 19.70
CA ASN A 96 2.19 22.81 19.74
C ASN A 96 2.60 21.82 18.62
N SER A 97 1.81 21.69 17.54
CA SER A 97 2.25 21.01 16.32
C SER A 97 2.55 22.02 15.22
N PRO A 98 3.71 21.94 14.55
CA PRO A 98 4.00 22.78 13.39
C PRO A 98 3.21 22.35 12.14
N HIS A 99 2.58 21.18 12.16
CA HIS A 99 1.91 20.58 11.01
C HIS A 99 0.44 20.27 11.33
N PRO A 100 -0.47 20.35 10.34
CA PRO A 100 -1.85 19.97 10.53
C PRO A 100 -2.01 18.45 10.52
N LEU A 101 -2.88 17.92 11.37
CA LEU A 101 -3.40 16.55 11.25
C LEU A 101 -4.42 16.52 10.11
N LEU A 102 -4.14 15.73 9.06
CA LEU A 102 -4.96 15.68 7.85
C LEU A 102 -5.82 14.41 7.82
N ILE A 103 -7.11 14.58 7.51
CA ILE A 103 -8.04 13.47 7.25
C ILE A 103 -8.69 13.71 5.88
N SER A 104 -8.34 12.86 4.91
CA SER A 104 -8.95 12.82 3.59
C SER A 104 -10.08 11.79 3.55
N THR A 105 -11.29 12.23 3.21
CA THR A 105 -12.47 11.39 3.04
C THR A 105 -12.84 11.31 1.56
N VAL A 106 -12.74 10.13 0.98
CA VAL A 106 -12.93 9.84 -0.44
C VAL A 106 -14.37 9.40 -0.70
N ASP A 107 -15.02 9.98 -1.72
CA ASP A 107 -16.36 9.55 -2.09
C ASP A 107 -16.35 8.13 -2.68
N ARG A 108 -17.07 7.22 -2.03
CA ARG A 108 -17.17 5.80 -2.41
C ARG A 108 -18.08 5.58 -3.61
N GLN A 109 -19.04 6.48 -3.87
CA GLN A 109 -20.03 6.29 -4.94
C GLN A 109 -19.44 6.54 -6.33
N GLU A 110 -18.51 7.49 -6.44
CA GLU A 110 -17.97 7.90 -7.75
C GLU A 110 -16.61 7.26 -8.09
N HIS A 111 -15.82 6.86 -7.08
CA HIS A 111 -14.40 6.54 -7.29
C HIS A 111 -13.90 5.29 -6.56
N ARG A 112 -14.65 4.18 -6.66
CA ARG A 112 -14.39 2.92 -5.94
C ARG A 112 -12.94 2.43 -5.92
N ASN A 113 -12.11 2.75 -6.93
CA ASN A 113 -10.72 2.32 -6.98
C ASN A 113 -9.71 3.50 -7.13
N LYS A 114 -10.02 4.55 -7.90
CA LYS A 114 -9.05 5.64 -8.16
C LYS A 114 -9.01 6.76 -7.10
N GLY A 115 -10.03 6.83 -6.23
CA GLY A 115 -10.22 8.00 -5.37
C GLY A 115 -9.10 8.17 -4.34
N LYS A 116 -8.56 7.07 -3.80
CA LYS A 116 -7.48 7.12 -2.80
C LYS A 116 -6.16 7.60 -3.39
N LYS A 117 -5.78 7.13 -4.59
CA LYS A 117 -4.54 7.60 -5.25
C LYS A 117 -4.51 9.12 -5.38
N ILE A 118 -5.60 9.72 -5.89
CA ILE A 118 -5.70 11.17 -6.06
C ILE A 118 -5.69 11.86 -4.69
N ALA A 119 -6.42 11.33 -3.70
CA ALA A 119 -6.39 11.85 -2.34
C ALA A 119 -5.00 11.83 -1.69
N LEU A 120 -4.17 10.80 -1.96
CA LEU A 120 -2.80 10.73 -1.49
C LEU A 120 -1.95 11.86 -2.10
N GLU A 121 -2.04 12.07 -3.42
CA GLU A 121 -1.33 13.16 -4.10
C GLU A 121 -1.76 14.55 -3.58
N ASP A 122 -3.07 14.76 -3.39
CA ASP A 122 -3.60 16.02 -2.89
C ASP A 122 -3.28 16.26 -1.41
N LEU A 123 -3.21 15.21 -0.57
CA LEU A 123 -2.73 15.30 0.81
C LEU A 123 -1.33 15.90 0.88
N LEU A 124 -0.40 15.45 0.03
CA LEU A 124 0.98 15.94 0.05
C LEU A 124 1.09 17.44 -0.30
N LYS A 125 0.13 18.01 -1.03
CA LYS A 125 0.13 19.45 -1.35
C LYS A 125 -0.13 20.34 -0.12
N HIS A 126 -0.67 19.77 0.96
CA HIS A 126 -0.94 20.47 2.23
C HIS A 126 0.16 20.27 3.27
N LEU A 127 1.20 19.51 2.94
CA LEU A 127 2.30 19.18 3.83
C LEU A 127 3.58 19.91 3.40
N PRO A 128 4.51 20.17 4.33
CA PRO A 128 5.87 20.55 3.96
C PRO A 128 6.55 19.44 3.14
N PRO A 129 7.66 19.72 2.45
CA PRO A 129 8.49 18.68 1.87
C PRO A 129 8.88 17.63 2.92
N CYS A 130 8.60 16.36 2.64
CA CYS A 130 8.93 15.23 3.49
C CYS A 130 10.00 14.37 2.81
N ASP A 131 10.88 13.77 3.60
CA ASP A 131 11.95 12.89 3.12
C ASP A 131 11.43 11.48 2.81
N GLU A 132 10.43 11.03 3.57
CA GLU A 132 9.87 9.69 3.46
C GLU A 132 8.34 9.73 3.49
N HIS A 133 7.71 8.92 2.64
CA HIS A 133 6.26 8.80 2.56
C HIS A 133 5.86 7.35 2.64
N ILE A 134 4.99 7.01 3.59
CA ILE A 134 4.57 5.64 3.82
C ILE A 134 3.05 5.57 3.80
N PHE A 135 2.48 4.60 3.10
CA PHE A 135 1.05 4.36 3.01
C PHE A 135 0.67 2.99 3.56
N TYR A 136 -0.39 2.92 4.37
CA TYR A 136 -0.91 1.69 4.98
C TYR A 136 -2.38 1.48 4.59
N ASP A 137 -2.74 0.29 4.11
CA ASP A 137 -4.12 -0.07 3.75
C ASP A 137 -4.34 -1.59 3.90
N ASP A 138 -5.55 -2.03 4.24
CA ASP A 138 -5.90 -3.45 4.30
C ASP A 138 -6.33 -4.01 2.93
N ASP A 139 -6.78 -3.14 2.02
CA ASP A 139 -7.32 -3.53 0.72
C ASP A 139 -6.20 -3.67 -0.35
N PRO A 140 -6.01 -4.86 -0.94
CA PRO A 140 -5.01 -5.07 -1.99
C PRO A 140 -5.16 -4.11 -3.18
N LEU A 141 -6.38 -3.72 -3.56
CA LEU A 141 -6.59 -2.85 -4.72
C LEU A 141 -6.06 -1.44 -4.47
N ASN A 142 -6.24 -0.92 -3.24
CA ASN A 142 -5.70 0.39 -2.86
C ASN A 142 -4.17 0.36 -2.82
N ILE A 143 -3.58 -0.75 -2.35
CA ILE A 143 -2.12 -0.95 -2.36
C ILE A 143 -1.59 -0.98 -3.80
N ILE A 144 -2.22 -1.75 -4.70
CA ILE A 144 -1.85 -1.83 -6.12
C ILE A 144 -1.90 -0.44 -6.78
N ASP A 145 -2.95 0.34 -6.54
CA ASP A 145 -3.09 1.68 -7.11
C ASP A 145 -2.06 2.66 -6.51
N ALA A 146 -1.74 2.53 -5.21
CA ALA A 146 -0.73 3.33 -4.53
C ALA A 146 0.70 3.00 -5.00
N CYS A 147 0.99 1.77 -5.45
CA CYS A 147 2.28 1.44 -6.09
C CYS A 147 2.59 2.30 -7.33
N ALA A 148 1.58 2.92 -7.94
CA ALA A 148 1.79 3.86 -9.04
C ALA A 148 2.30 5.24 -8.59
N LEU A 149 2.43 5.49 -7.28
CA LEU A 149 2.97 6.71 -6.67
C LEU A 149 4.40 6.43 -6.19
N PRO A 150 5.44 6.74 -6.97
CA PRO A 150 6.82 6.32 -6.69
C PRO A 150 7.41 6.94 -5.40
N GLN A 151 6.79 7.99 -4.87
CA GLN A 151 7.21 8.61 -3.62
C GLN A 151 6.77 7.83 -2.37
N PHE A 152 5.78 6.94 -2.48
CA PHE A 152 5.25 6.17 -1.35
C PHE A 152 5.85 4.77 -1.28
N VAL A 153 6.34 4.40 -0.10
CA VAL A 153 6.48 3.00 0.32
C VAL A 153 5.11 2.52 0.81
N VAL A 154 4.63 1.37 0.34
CA VAL A 154 3.26 0.91 0.58
C VAL A 154 3.22 -0.38 1.40
N HIS A 155 2.49 -0.41 2.50
CA HIS A 155 2.38 -1.59 3.34
C HIS A 155 0.94 -2.08 3.39
N GLN A 156 0.74 -3.33 2.98
CA GLN A 156 -0.51 -3.99 3.21
C GLN A 156 -0.63 -4.41 4.67
N VAL A 157 -1.75 -4.08 5.31
CA VAL A 157 -2.02 -4.40 6.71
C VAL A 157 -2.95 -5.61 6.79
N THR A 158 -2.71 -6.51 7.76
CA THR A 158 -3.57 -7.67 7.99
C THR A 158 -4.99 -7.23 8.38
N ARG A 159 -5.97 -7.57 7.54
CA ARG A 159 -7.36 -7.12 7.67
C ARG A 159 -8.09 -7.61 8.91
N THR A 160 -7.85 -8.86 9.32
CA THR A 160 -8.65 -9.57 10.33
C THR A 160 -8.02 -9.59 11.72
N ASP A 161 -6.75 -9.20 11.83
CA ASP A 161 -6.04 -9.21 13.10
C ASP A 161 -6.49 -8.04 13.99
N ALA A 162 -6.67 -8.32 15.28
CA ALA A 162 -6.98 -7.32 16.30
C ALA A 162 -5.82 -6.36 16.57
N SER A 163 -4.60 -6.73 16.15
CA SER A 163 -3.39 -5.90 16.24
C SER A 163 -2.99 -5.42 14.85
N PHE A 164 -2.37 -4.25 14.79
CA PHE A 164 -1.77 -3.73 13.56
C PHE A 164 -0.54 -4.57 13.20
N LYS A 165 -0.56 -5.20 12.03
CA LYS A 165 0.58 -5.95 11.49
C LYS A 165 0.68 -5.72 9.99
N ILE A 166 1.90 -5.52 9.53
CA ILE A 166 2.22 -5.47 8.11
C ILE A 166 2.28 -6.90 7.59
N ASP A 167 1.55 -7.18 6.52
CA ASP A 167 1.60 -8.42 5.78
C ASP A 167 2.57 -8.25 4.60
N TYR A 168 3.85 -8.56 4.82
CA TYR A 168 4.87 -8.44 3.78
C TYR A 168 4.66 -9.40 2.61
N LYS A 169 4.06 -10.58 2.82
CA LYS A 169 3.72 -11.51 1.74
C LYS A 169 2.66 -10.87 0.84
N GLN A 170 1.58 -10.39 1.45
CA GLN A 170 0.49 -9.78 0.70
C GLN A 170 0.90 -8.45 0.06
N THR A 171 1.79 -7.68 0.70
CA THR A 171 2.41 -6.49 0.12
C THR A 171 3.17 -6.83 -1.16
N LEU A 172 4.03 -7.86 -1.12
CA LEU A 172 4.77 -8.31 -2.30
C LEU A 172 3.83 -8.83 -3.41
N ILE A 173 2.77 -9.57 -3.05
CA ILE A 173 1.75 -10.02 -4.00
C ILE A 173 1.11 -8.82 -4.72
N SER A 174 0.69 -7.80 -3.98
CA SER A 174 0.09 -6.57 -4.53
C SER A 174 1.08 -5.82 -5.42
N TYR A 175 2.35 -5.73 -5.02
CA TYR A 175 3.41 -5.14 -5.84
C TYR A 175 3.64 -5.92 -7.15
N LEU A 176 3.66 -7.25 -7.12
CA LEU A 176 3.78 -8.08 -8.32
C LEU A 176 2.59 -7.92 -9.27
N PHE A 177 1.36 -7.79 -8.75
CA PHE A 177 0.20 -7.48 -9.58
C PHE A 177 0.33 -6.12 -10.27
N PHE A 178 0.80 -5.10 -9.57
CA PHE A 178 1.12 -3.80 -10.16
C PHE A 178 2.15 -3.91 -11.29
N CYS A 179 3.27 -4.61 -11.06
CA CYS A 179 4.31 -4.82 -12.07
C CYS A 179 3.77 -5.53 -13.32
N LYS A 180 2.93 -6.55 -13.14
CA LYS A 180 2.26 -7.25 -14.24
C LYS A 180 1.35 -6.32 -15.04
N ALA A 181 0.49 -5.54 -14.37
CA ALA A 181 -0.43 -4.62 -15.02
C ALA A 181 0.30 -3.55 -15.84
N ARG A 182 1.40 -2.99 -15.31
CA ARG A 182 2.27 -2.05 -16.03
C ARG A 182 2.88 -2.66 -17.28
N ARG A 183 3.35 -3.90 -17.19
CA ARG A 183 3.92 -4.62 -18.34
C ARG A 183 2.87 -4.82 -19.44
N GLU A 184 1.63 -5.15 -19.09
CA GLU A 184 0.54 -5.31 -20.05
C GLU A 184 0.14 -3.98 -20.71
N GLU A 185 0.20 -2.86 -19.99
CA GLU A 185 0.00 -1.51 -20.52
C GLU A 185 1.07 -1.15 -21.57
N ASP A 186 2.36 -1.31 -21.25
CA ASP A 186 3.46 -1.03 -22.19
C ASP A 186 3.31 -1.83 -23.50
N ILE A 187 2.90 -3.09 -23.39
CA ILE A 187 2.71 -3.96 -24.56
C ILE A 187 1.54 -3.47 -25.41
N ARG A 188 0.45 -3.00 -24.80
CA ARG A 188 -0.69 -2.44 -25.53
C ARG A 188 -0.32 -1.14 -26.24
N GLU A 189 0.41 -0.24 -25.58
CA GLU A 189 0.91 0.99 -26.18
C GLU A 189 1.83 0.70 -27.37
N TYR A 190 2.77 -0.23 -27.22
CA TYR A 190 3.69 -0.64 -28.28
C TYR A 190 2.97 -1.28 -29.49
N ASN A 191 1.93 -2.09 -29.25
CA ASN A 191 1.14 -2.70 -30.32
C ASN A 191 0.16 -1.74 -31.00
N GLY A 192 -0.26 -0.67 -30.31
CA GLY A 192 -1.11 0.38 -30.88
C GLY A 192 -0.37 1.30 -31.86
N TRP A 193 0.96 1.43 -31.71
CA TRP A 193 1.85 2.19 -32.58
C TRP A 193 2.55 1.26 -33.59
N GLY A 194 1.78 0.77 -34.56
CA GLY A 194 2.20 -0.03 -35.72
C GLY A 194 3.67 -0.49 -35.81
N SER A 195 3.99 -1.67 -35.27
CA SER A 195 5.11 -2.47 -35.78
C SER A 195 4.85 -3.97 -35.62
N PHE A 196 4.31 -4.58 -36.68
CA PHE A 196 4.10 -6.03 -36.77
C PHE A 196 5.41 -6.82 -37.02
N LEU A 197 6.56 -6.15 -37.11
CA LEU A 197 7.84 -6.72 -37.57
C LEU A 197 8.89 -6.97 -36.47
N SER A 198 8.65 -6.54 -35.22
CA SER A 198 9.62 -6.72 -34.12
C SER A 198 9.32 -7.93 -33.22
N PHE A 199 8.21 -8.64 -33.42
CA PHE A 199 7.81 -9.76 -32.55
C PHE A 199 8.65 -11.04 -32.72
N ASN A 200 9.37 -11.21 -33.84
CA ASN A 200 10.04 -12.47 -34.16
C ASN A 200 11.55 -12.52 -33.88
N LEU A 201 12.21 -11.41 -33.53
CA LEU A 201 13.65 -11.43 -33.16
C LEU A 201 13.92 -11.31 -31.65
N PHE A 202 12.94 -10.93 -30.84
CA PHE A 202 13.03 -10.89 -29.37
C PHE A 202 11.92 -11.73 -28.70
N GLY A 203 11.56 -12.84 -29.34
CA GLY A 203 10.48 -13.77 -28.94
C GLY A 203 10.67 -14.54 -27.62
N PHE A 204 11.63 -14.13 -26.78
CA PHE A 204 11.72 -14.53 -25.38
C PHE A 204 11.43 -13.30 -24.50
N SER A 205 10.28 -13.27 -23.82
CA SER A 205 10.06 -12.63 -22.50
C SER A 205 8.59 -12.41 -22.14
N ARG A 206 7.63 -12.64 -23.04
CA ARG A 206 6.19 -12.50 -22.71
C ARG A 206 5.67 -13.58 -21.76
N THR A 207 6.38 -14.70 -21.59
CA THR A 207 5.93 -15.82 -20.75
C THR A 207 6.83 -16.07 -19.54
N ALA A 208 8.16 -16.03 -19.65
CA ALA A 208 9.02 -16.46 -18.54
C ALA A 208 8.90 -15.57 -17.29
N GLU A 209 8.97 -14.24 -17.45
CA GLU A 209 8.84 -13.29 -16.32
C GLU A 209 7.42 -13.31 -15.74
N ILE A 210 6.39 -13.27 -16.59
CA ILE A 210 4.99 -13.30 -16.14
C ILE A 210 4.68 -14.64 -15.44
N LYS A 211 5.10 -15.77 -16.01
CA LYS A 211 4.95 -17.10 -15.38
C LYS A 211 5.72 -17.19 -14.07
N ALA A 212 6.91 -16.60 -14.00
CA ALA A 212 7.70 -16.58 -12.77
C ALA A 212 7.03 -15.70 -11.69
N ALA A 213 6.46 -14.55 -12.07
CA ALA A 213 5.65 -13.73 -11.17
C ALA A 213 4.39 -14.48 -10.70
N ASP A 214 3.68 -15.17 -11.61
CA ASP A 214 2.53 -16.01 -11.26
C ASP A 214 2.90 -17.15 -10.32
N ALA A 215 4.01 -17.84 -10.58
CA ALA A 215 4.53 -18.89 -9.72
C ALA A 215 4.92 -18.36 -8.34
N LEU A 216 5.53 -17.17 -8.27
CA LEU A 216 5.86 -16.52 -7.00
C LEU A 216 4.59 -16.09 -6.25
N ILE A 217 3.60 -15.52 -6.93
CA ILE A 217 2.30 -15.17 -6.32
C ILE A 217 1.62 -16.42 -5.76
N GLU A 218 1.62 -17.52 -6.51
CA GLU A 218 1.04 -18.78 -6.05
C GLU A 218 1.79 -19.33 -4.83
N ALA A 219 3.12 -19.37 -4.88
CA ALA A 219 3.96 -19.79 -3.75
C ALA A 219 3.71 -18.95 -2.48
N LEU A 220 3.49 -17.64 -2.63
CA LEU A 220 3.18 -16.74 -1.52
C LEU A 220 1.76 -16.94 -0.96
N LYS A 221 0.79 -17.32 -1.80
CA LYS A 221 -0.63 -17.49 -1.40
C LYS A 221 -0.93 -18.83 -0.75
N SER A 222 -0.36 -19.91 -1.31
CA SER A 222 -0.67 -21.29 -0.91
C SER A 222 0.45 -21.94 -0.10
N ASP A 223 1.50 -21.18 0.24
CA ASP A 223 2.74 -21.69 0.85
C ASP A 223 3.34 -22.88 0.08
N THR A 224 3.06 -22.95 -1.22
CA THR A 224 3.60 -23.98 -2.10
C THR A 224 5.06 -23.69 -2.42
N PRO A 225 5.92 -24.72 -2.48
CA PRO A 225 7.32 -24.47 -2.82
C PRO A 225 7.48 -23.92 -4.24
N LEU A 226 8.29 -22.87 -4.37
CA LEU A 226 8.65 -22.28 -5.66
C LEU A 226 9.72 -23.14 -6.35
N ASP A 227 9.47 -23.52 -7.60
CA ASP A 227 10.47 -24.17 -8.44
C ASP A 227 11.64 -23.21 -8.71
N ARG A 228 12.87 -23.67 -8.41
CA ARG A 228 14.12 -22.96 -8.67
C ARG A 228 14.27 -22.46 -10.11
N THR A 229 13.64 -23.10 -11.09
CA THR A 229 13.66 -22.67 -12.50
C THR A 229 13.11 -21.25 -12.70
N HIS A 230 12.24 -20.77 -11.81
CA HIS A 230 11.68 -19.42 -11.88
C HIS A 230 12.60 -18.33 -11.32
N ILE A 231 13.60 -18.68 -10.48
CA ILE A 231 14.42 -17.69 -9.76
C ILE A 231 15.21 -16.80 -10.72
N ALA A 232 15.77 -17.36 -11.78
CA ALA A 232 16.54 -16.59 -12.75
C ALA A 232 15.66 -15.51 -13.41
N ALA A 233 14.42 -15.83 -13.77
CA ALA A 233 13.48 -14.89 -14.35
C ALA A 233 13.02 -13.82 -13.33
N LEU A 234 12.90 -14.17 -12.05
CA LEU A 234 12.61 -13.21 -10.97
C LEU A 234 13.78 -12.27 -10.65
N SER A 235 14.99 -12.57 -11.14
CA SER A 235 16.20 -11.81 -10.84
C SER A 235 16.74 -11.04 -12.06
N GLN A 236 16.05 -11.14 -13.20
CA GLN A 236 16.50 -10.57 -14.47
C GLN A 236 15.44 -9.65 -15.07
N GLY A 237 15.87 -8.85 -16.04
CA GLY A 237 14.97 -7.96 -16.77
C GLY A 237 14.30 -6.93 -15.87
N ARG A 238 13.15 -6.44 -16.32
CA ARG A 238 12.44 -5.37 -15.62
C ARG A 238 11.75 -5.87 -14.34
N LEU A 239 11.24 -7.11 -14.35
CA LEU A 239 10.67 -7.74 -13.15
C LEU A 239 11.72 -7.87 -12.05
N GLY A 240 12.94 -8.31 -12.39
CA GLY A 240 14.06 -8.37 -11.44
C GLY A 240 14.43 -7.01 -10.85
N THR A 241 14.43 -5.94 -11.66
CA THR A 241 14.63 -4.58 -11.15
C THR A 241 13.55 -4.18 -10.14
N PHE A 242 12.27 -4.43 -10.46
CA PHE A 242 11.16 -4.14 -9.54
C PHE A 242 11.28 -4.92 -8.22
N ILE A 243 11.56 -6.22 -8.30
CA ILE A 243 11.77 -7.06 -7.11
C ILE A 243 12.96 -6.54 -6.29
N CYS A 244 14.07 -6.18 -6.94
CA CYS A 244 15.24 -5.62 -6.25
C CYS A 244 14.89 -4.30 -5.55
N GLN A 245 14.16 -3.41 -6.21
CA GLN A 245 13.67 -2.16 -5.63
C GLN A 245 12.79 -2.44 -4.40
N TRP A 246 11.83 -3.36 -4.50
CA TRP A 246 11.02 -3.79 -3.36
C TRP A 246 11.88 -4.36 -2.22
N GLN A 247 12.92 -5.16 -2.51
CA GLN A 247 13.79 -5.65 -1.43
C GLN A 247 14.54 -4.52 -0.71
N LEU A 248 14.99 -3.52 -1.46
CA LEU A 248 15.70 -2.35 -0.91
C LEU A 248 14.78 -1.47 -0.08
N GLU A 249 13.58 -1.17 -0.59
CA GLU A 249 12.59 -0.32 0.09
C GLU A 249 12.11 -0.93 1.42
N TYR A 250 12.00 -2.26 1.50
CA TYR A 250 11.43 -2.94 2.66
C TYR A 250 12.50 -3.59 3.55
N GLY A 251 13.77 -3.61 3.12
CA GLY A 251 14.87 -4.25 3.84
C GLY A 251 14.70 -5.77 3.99
N LEU A 252 13.98 -6.41 3.06
CA LEU A 252 13.62 -7.84 3.09
C LEU A 252 14.05 -8.53 1.81
N ARG A 253 14.35 -9.83 1.85
CA ARG A 253 14.51 -10.63 0.63
C ARG A 253 13.22 -11.38 0.36
N TRP A 254 12.75 -11.38 -0.88
CA TRP A 254 11.53 -12.13 -1.23
C TRP A 254 11.72 -13.64 -1.02
N LEU A 255 12.96 -14.13 -1.14
CA LEU A 255 13.33 -15.51 -0.84
C LEU A 255 13.10 -15.90 0.62
N ASP A 256 13.11 -14.94 1.55
CA ASP A 256 12.81 -15.21 2.96
C ASP A 256 11.30 -15.40 3.21
N LEU A 257 10.46 -15.13 2.20
CA LEU A 257 9.01 -15.24 2.27
C LEU A 257 8.44 -16.51 1.63
N VAL A 258 9.27 -17.32 0.98
CA VAL A 258 8.84 -18.54 0.27
C VAL A 258 9.77 -19.72 0.53
N THR A 259 9.25 -20.94 0.40
CA THR A 259 10.09 -22.14 0.35
C THR A 259 10.49 -22.42 -1.10
N VAL A 260 11.75 -22.79 -1.34
CA VAL A 260 12.26 -23.12 -2.69
C VAL A 260 12.61 -24.61 -2.78
N VAL A 261 12.19 -25.27 -3.85
CA VAL A 261 12.58 -26.65 -4.17
C VAL A 261 13.41 -26.71 -5.44
N SER A 262 14.40 -27.60 -5.44
CA SER A 262 15.06 -27.97 -6.70
C SER A 262 14.13 -28.91 -7.47
N PRO A 263 14.07 -28.84 -8.80
CA PRO A 263 13.42 -29.88 -9.59
C PRO A 263 14.04 -31.20 -9.15
N SER A 264 13.24 -32.08 -8.55
CA SER A 264 13.67 -33.44 -8.28
C SER A 264 14.26 -33.99 -9.57
N GLN A 265 15.54 -34.38 -9.54
CA GLN A 265 16.07 -35.24 -10.58
C GLN A 265 15.11 -36.42 -10.64
N ASN A 266 14.30 -36.48 -11.70
CA ASN A 266 13.54 -37.66 -12.02
C ASN A 266 14.60 -38.75 -12.21
N PHE A 267 14.91 -39.49 -11.14
CA PHE A 267 15.56 -40.77 -11.25
C PHE A 267 14.57 -41.64 -12.01
N ILE A 268 14.78 -41.68 -13.33
CA ILE A 268 14.26 -42.70 -14.19
C ILE A 268 14.80 -44.00 -13.61
N HIS A 269 14.01 -44.68 -12.78
CA HIS A 269 14.16 -46.11 -12.60
C HIS A 269 13.74 -46.73 -13.92
N THR A 270 14.67 -46.77 -14.88
CA THR A 270 14.64 -47.74 -15.97
C THR A 270 14.82 -49.09 -15.29
N LEU A 271 13.72 -49.85 -15.22
CA LEU A 271 13.75 -51.29 -15.01
C LEU A 271 14.24 -51.98 -16.29
#